data_AF-A0A4Q5QF57-F1
#
_entry.id   AF-A0A4Q5QF57-F1
#
_cell.length_a   1.000
_cell.length_b   1.000
_cell.length_c   1.000
_cell.angle_alpha   90.00
_cell.angle_beta   90.00
_cell.angle_gamma   90.00
#
_symmetry.space_group_name_H-M   'P 1'
#
loop_
_entity.id
_entity.type
_entity.pdbx_description
1 polymer ?
#
loop_
_entity_poly.entity_id
_entity_poly.type
_entity_poly.pdbx_seq_one_letter_code
_entity_poly.pdbx_strand_id
1 'polypeptide(L)'
;SSTAAASGRSASIAAAVLLYAPLETYLGSIASKRLWGRLWVRELLAGFLKEGLVDLGFEPQAIFLQSDLQVAAVGWLAQHALFAKLARAWPERVRTLDSEVLLAQPEQALAAIDMLFDVPDSDAGREAIVRSVFRQHAKFGGEFDAEARKADQQAALSLHAEEVGMVLAWAAKVAEGANVSLVAPAPLLR
;
A
#
# COMPACT_ATOMS: atom_id res chain seq x y z
N SER A 1 28.85 40.42 25.95
CA SER A 1 27.63 40.67 25.19
C SER A 1 27.53 39.71 24.02
N SER A 2 26.57 38.80 24.15
CA SER A 2 25.88 37.93 23.18
C SER A 2 26.48 37.66 21.79
N THR A 3 26.88 36.41 21.60
CA THR A 3 27.05 35.72 20.31
C THR A 3 25.68 35.43 19.69
N ALA A 4 25.40 35.97 18.50
CA ALA A 4 24.20 35.64 17.75
C ALA A 4 24.47 34.39 16.88
N ALA A 5 24.07 33.22 17.38
CA ALA A 5 23.90 32.01 16.58
C ALA A 5 22.42 31.88 16.20
N ALA A 6 22.02 32.47 15.08
CA ALA A 6 20.71 32.21 14.49
C ALA A 6 20.79 30.95 13.63
N SER A 7 20.48 29.83 14.28
CA SER A 7 19.71 28.69 13.76
C SER A 7 19.78 28.49 12.23
N GLY A 8 20.69 27.60 11.82
CA GLY A 8 20.55 26.93 10.53
C GLY A 8 19.21 26.23 10.49
N ARG A 9 18.37 26.57 9.51
CA ARG A 9 17.22 25.74 9.15
C ARG A 9 17.79 24.36 8.81
N SER A 10 17.65 23.42 9.74
CA SER A 10 17.93 22.02 9.50
C SER A 10 17.15 21.63 8.24
N ALA A 11 17.84 21.09 7.24
CA ALA A 11 17.16 20.50 6.10
C ALA A 11 16.11 19.53 6.67
N SER A 12 14.83 19.75 6.38
CA SER A 12 13.78 18.91 6.92
C SER A 12 13.99 17.50 6.38
N ILE A 13 14.40 16.60 7.28
CA ILE A 13 14.46 15.18 6.98
C ILE A 13 13.02 14.68 6.89
N ALA A 14 12.48 14.63 5.67
CA ALA A 14 11.07 14.30 5.40
C ALA A 14 10.65 12.95 6.02
N ALA A 15 9.44 12.91 6.57
CA ALA A 15 8.74 11.68 6.96
C ALA A 15 7.95 11.09 5.77
N ALA A 16 7.57 9.82 5.85
CA ALA A 16 6.81 9.16 4.80
C ALA A 16 5.84 8.10 5.36
N VAL A 17 4.65 8.05 4.77
CA VAL A 17 3.69 6.96 4.92
C VAL A 17 3.64 6.17 3.63
N LEU A 18 3.88 4.87 3.74
CA LEU A 18 3.85 3.92 2.64
C LEU A 18 2.50 3.18 2.68
N LEU A 19 1.53 3.69 1.92
CA LEU A 19 0.17 3.14 1.84
C LEU A 19 0.13 1.93 0.88
N TYR A 20 -0.48 0.84 1.31
CA TYR A 20 -0.69 -0.36 0.49
C TYR A 20 -2.05 -1.00 0.77
N ALA A 21 -2.53 -1.84 -0.15
CA ALA A 21 -3.66 -2.72 0.09
C ALA A 21 -3.16 -4.15 0.35
N PRO A 22 -3.82 -4.94 1.22
CA PRO A 22 -3.53 -6.36 1.38
C PRO A 22 -3.53 -7.08 0.03
N LEU A 23 -2.66 -8.09 -0.11
CA LEU A 23 -2.46 -8.76 -1.40
C LEU A 23 -3.77 -9.29 -2.00
N GLU A 24 -4.65 -9.87 -1.19
CA GLU A 24 -5.97 -10.35 -1.64
C GLU A 24 -6.84 -9.22 -2.18
N THR A 25 -6.98 -8.13 -1.43
CA THR A 25 -7.73 -6.93 -1.85
C THR A 25 -7.17 -6.34 -3.13
N TYR A 26 -5.84 -6.26 -3.23
CA TYR A 26 -5.14 -5.79 -4.42
C TYR A 26 -5.43 -6.69 -5.63
N LEU A 27 -5.23 -8.00 -5.52
CA LEU A 27 -5.49 -8.96 -6.59
C LEU A 27 -6.95 -8.96 -7.04
N GLY A 28 -7.89 -8.88 -6.10
CA GLY A 28 -9.31 -8.73 -6.40
C GLY A 28 -9.63 -7.48 -7.21
N SER A 29 -8.99 -6.35 -6.88
CA SER A 29 -9.14 -5.11 -7.64
C SER A 29 -8.55 -5.19 -9.05
N ILE A 30 -7.49 -5.96 -9.25
CA ILE A 30 -6.92 -6.21 -10.59
C ILE A 30 -7.84 -7.11 -11.40
N ALA A 31 -8.30 -8.22 -10.81
CA ALA A 31 -9.16 -9.17 -11.46
C ALA A 31 -10.50 -8.54 -11.90
N SER A 32 -11.13 -7.72 -11.03
CA SER A 32 -12.42 -7.07 -11.33
C SER A 32 -12.36 -6.08 -12.49
N LYS A 33 -11.18 -5.51 -12.78
CA LYS A 33 -10.95 -4.64 -13.95
C LYS A 33 -10.67 -5.42 -15.24
N ARG A 34 -10.68 -6.75 -15.19
CA ARG A 34 -10.51 -7.64 -16.34
C ARG A 34 -9.23 -7.30 -17.14
N LEU A 35 -9.32 -7.23 -18.47
CA LEU A 35 -8.18 -6.99 -19.37
C LEU A 35 -7.42 -5.70 -19.02
N TRP A 36 -8.11 -4.64 -18.60
CA TRP A 36 -7.46 -3.37 -18.23
C TRP A 36 -6.59 -3.52 -16.99
N GLY A 37 -7.07 -4.24 -15.96
CA GLY A 37 -6.26 -4.53 -14.78
C GLY A 37 -5.03 -5.37 -15.13
N ARG A 38 -5.23 -6.39 -15.96
CA ARG A 38 -4.18 -7.33 -16.40
C ARG A 38 -3.08 -6.65 -17.23
N LEU A 39 -3.45 -5.76 -18.15
CA LEU A 39 -2.48 -4.98 -18.91
C LEU A 39 -1.72 -4.00 -18.01
N TRP A 40 -2.42 -3.29 -17.12
CA TRP A 40 -1.82 -2.31 -16.21
C TRP A 40 -0.75 -2.92 -15.30
N VAL A 41 -0.97 -4.13 -14.74
CA VAL A 41 0.04 -4.77 -13.89
C VAL A 41 1.29 -5.19 -14.67
N ARG A 42 1.16 -5.51 -15.96
CA ARG A 42 2.32 -5.80 -16.83
C ARG A 42 3.14 -4.54 -17.10
N GLU A 43 2.48 -3.42 -17.38
CA GLU A 43 3.16 -2.13 -17.55
C GLU A 43 3.86 -1.69 -16.26
N LEU A 44 3.20 -1.84 -15.12
CA LEU A 44 3.78 -1.56 -13.81
C LEU A 44 5.02 -2.42 -13.54
N LEU A 45 4.93 -3.74 -13.78
CA LEU A 45 6.06 -4.64 -13.60
C LEU A 45 7.21 -4.31 -14.56
N ALA A 46 6.92 -3.97 -15.82
CA ALA A 46 7.95 -3.55 -16.77
C ALA A 46 8.73 -2.32 -16.25
N GLY A 47 8.03 -1.37 -15.64
CA GLY A 47 8.67 -0.24 -14.94
C GLY A 47 9.58 -0.70 -13.80
N PHE A 48 9.11 -1.60 -12.93
CA PHE A 48 9.93 -2.10 -11.81
C PHE A 48 11.16 -2.88 -12.27
N LEU A 49 11.05 -3.66 -13.33
CA LEU A 49 12.17 -4.38 -13.91
C LEU A 49 13.21 -3.40 -14.47
N LYS A 50 12.78 -2.35 -15.17
CA LYS A 50 13.66 -1.31 -15.70
C LYS A 50 14.44 -0.60 -14.59
N GLU A 51 13.80 -0.35 -13.45
CA GLU A 51 14.40 0.30 -12.28
C GLU A 51 15.17 -0.67 -11.35
N GLY A 52 15.24 -1.97 -11.70
CA GLY A 52 15.93 -2.97 -10.89
C GLY A 52 15.29 -3.22 -9.51
N LEU A 53 13.99 -2.97 -9.38
CA LEU A 53 13.26 -3.11 -8.11
C LEU A 53 12.80 -4.54 -7.81
N VAL A 54 12.80 -5.42 -8.82
CA VAL A 54 12.39 -6.83 -8.67
C VAL A 54 13.60 -7.68 -8.34
N ASP A 55 13.73 -8.04 -7.07
CA ASP A 55 14.78 -8.91 -6.55
C ASP A 55 14.15 -10.08 -5.79
N LEU A 56 13.55 -11.00 -6.55
CA LEU A 56 12.80 -12.16 -6.03
C LEU A 56 13.36 -13.51 -6.52
N GLY A 57 14.57 -13.51 -7.09
CA GLY A 57 15.25 -14.72 -7.57
C GLY A 57 14.70 -15.32 -8.87
N PHE A 58 13.90 -14.58 -9.63
CA PHE A 58 13.41 -15.03 -10.93
C PHE A 58 14.42 -14.75 -12.05
N GLU A 59 14.65 -15.77 -12.87
CA GLU A 59 15.23 -15.56 -14.20
C GLU A 59 14.24 -14.81 -15.11
N PRO A 60 14.70 -14.00 -16.08
CA PRO A 60 13.83 -13.22 -16.95
C PRO A 60 12.75 -14.06 -17.66
N GLN A 61 13.09 -15.29 -18.07
CA GLN A 61 12.13 -16.22 -18.68
C GLN A 61 11.03 -16.66 -17.70
N ALA A 62 11.36 -16.85 -16.43
CA ALA A 62 10.38 -17.21 -15.41
C ALA A 62 9.37 -16.08 -15.19
N ILE A 63 9.80 -14.81 -15.27
CA ILE A 63 8.91 -13.64 -15.20
C ILE A 63 7.96 -13.60 -16.40
N PHE A 64 8.48 -13.87 -17.61
CA PHE A 64 7.67 -13.89 -18.83
C PHE A 64 6.52 -14.91 -18.78
N LEU A 65 6.75 -16.07 -18.15
CA LEU A 65 5.79 -17.17 -18.05
C LEU A 65 4.72 -16.98 -16.96
N GLN A 66 4.75 -15.88 -16.20
CA GLN A 66 3.76 -15.61 -15.16
C GLN A 66 2.39 -15.24 -15.76
N SER A 67 1.32 -15.71 -15.10
CA SER A 67 -0.04 -15.22 -15.34
C SER A 67 -0.14 -13.74 -14.92
N ASP A 68 -1.20 -13.05 -15.36
CA ASP A 68 -1.34 -11.62 -15.04
C ASP A 68 -1.49 -11.35 -13.53
N LEU A 69 -2.17 -12.24 -12.80
CA LEU A 69 -2.29 -12.09 -11.35
C LEU A 69 -0.98 -12.45 -10.64
N GLN A 70 -0.19 -13.38 -11.17
CA GLN A 70 1.16 -13.62 -10.66
C GLN A 70 2.08 -12.40 -10.93
N VAL A 71 1.99 -11.77 -12.10
CA VAL A 71 2.67 -10.50 -12.41
C VAL A 71 2.29 -9.42 -11.40
N ALA A 72 1.00 -9.29 -11.07
CA ALA A 72 0.53 -8.37 -10.04
C ALA A 72 1.17 -8.68 -8.67
N ALA A 73 1.16 -9.95 -8.26
CA ALA A 73 1.76 -10.38 -7.00
C ALA A 73 3.29 -10.16 -6.95
N VAL A 74 4.02 -10.36 -8.06
CA VAL A 74 5.46 -10.02 -8.16
C VAL A 74 5.68 -8.53 -7.90
N GLY A 75 4.89 -7.66 -8.53
CA GLY A 75 4.98 -6.22 -8.31
C GLY A 75 4.70 -5.83 -6.86
N TRP A 76 3.67 -6.44 -6.26
CA TRP A 76 3.32 -6.22 -4.85
C TRP A 76 4.43 -6.68 -3.90
N LEU A 77 5.03 -7.86 -4.13
CA LEU A 77 6.15 -8.38 -3.32
C LEU A 77 7.40 -7.51 -3.45
N ALA A 78 7.70 -7.02 -4.66
CA ALA A 78 8.79 -6.08 -4.89
C ALA A 78 8.59 -4.76 -4.10
N GLN A 79 7.35 -4.23 -4.09
CA GLN A 79 7.01 -3.08 -3.24
C GLN A 79 7.18 -3.38 -1.76
N HIS A 80 6.73 -4.53 -1.27
CA HIS A 80 6.90 -4.93 0.13
C HIS A 80 8.37 -5.05 0.53
N ALA A 81 9.20 -5.62 -0.34
CA ALA A 81 10.65 -5.67 -0.13
C ALA A 81 11.26 -4.26 -0.07
N LEU A 82 10.83 -3.34 -0.95
CA LEU A 82 11.24 -1.94 -0.91
C LEU A 82 10.79 -1.25 0.38
N PHE A 83 9.54 -1.42 0.80
CA PHE A 83 9.02 -0.84 2.04
C PHE A 83 9.84 -1.29 3.24
N ALA A 84 10.22 -2.57 3.28
CA ALA A 84 11.09 -3.10 4.32
C ALA A 84 12.50 -2.47 4.30
N LYS A 85 13.06 -2.22 3.11
CA LYS A 85 14.34 -1.49 2.98
C LYS A 85 14.22 -0.06 3.50
N LEU A 86 13.16 0.67 3.10
CA LEU A 86 12.92 2.06 3.51
C LEU A 86 12.67 2.18 5.02
N ALA A 87 11.81 1.32 5.58
CA ALA A 87 11.48 1.31 7.00
C ALA A 87 12.71 1.00 7.87
N ARG A 88 13.60 0.11 7.42
CA ARG A 88 14.87 -0.16 8.11
C ARG A 88 15.86 0.99 8.01
N ALA A 89 15.94 1.66 6.86
CA ALA A 89 16.84 2.80 6.67
C ALA A 89 16.41 4.02 7.49
N TRP A 90 15.11 4.19 7.74
CA TRP A 90 14.55 5.34 8.45
C TRP A 90 13.46 4.95 9.47
N PRO A 91 13.84 4.23 10.54
CA PRO A 91 12.90 3.61 11.47
C PRO A 91 12.07 4.60 12.29
N GLU A 92 12.44 5.87 12.35
CA GLU A 92 11.66 6.91 13.05
C GLU A 92 10.74 7.69 12.10
N ARG A 93 10.99 7.64 10.79
CA ARG A 93 10.37 8.54 9.80
C ARG A 93 9.50 7.84 8.75
N VAL A 94 9.70 6.54 8.56
CA VAL A 94 8.95 5.75 7.57
C VAL A 94 8.01 4.81 8.30
N ARG A 95 6.72 4.89 7.97
CA ARG A 95 5.68 3.99 8.47
C ARG A 95 4.90 3.41 7.31
N THR A 96 4.41 2.18 7.46
CA THR A 96 3.48 1.59 6.49
C THR A 96 2.04 1.74 6.98
N LEU A 97 1.11 1.92 6.06
CA LEU A 97 -0.31 1.98 6.38
C LEU A 97 -1.07 1.04 5.46
N ASP A 98 -1.81 0.12 6.07
CA ASP A 98 -2.73 -0.76 5.36
C ASP A 98 -4.01 0.02 5.03
N SER A 99 -4.48 -0.04 3.77
CA SER A 99 -5.69 0.65 3.32
C SER A 99 -6.93 0.20 4.07
N GLU A 100 -7.03 -1.08 4.44
CA GLU A 100 -8.17 -1.60 5.20
C GLU A 100 -8.14 -1.09 6.64
N VAL A 101 -6.95 -0.95 7.23
CA VAL A 101 -6.79 -0.31 8.56
C VAL A 101 -7.17 1.16 8.51
N LEU A 102 -6.74 1.89 7.47
CA LEU A 102 -7.11 3.28 7.26
C LEU A 102 -8.63 3.46 7.13
N LEU A 103 -9.29 2.58 6.38
CA LEU A 103 -10.75 2.66 6.20
C LEU A 103 -11.51 2.24 7.47
N ALA A 104 -11.00 1.29 8.24
CA ALA A 104 -11.62 0.84 9.48
C ALA A 104 -11.41 1.84 10.65
N GLN A 105 -10.27 2.53 10.67
CA GLN A 105 -9.86 3.40 11.77
C GLN A 105 -9.33 4.76 11.26
N PRO A 106 -10.11 5.53 10.47
CA PRO A 106 -9.62 6.72 9.79
C PRO A 106 -9.20 7.82 10.76
N GLU A 107 -9.92 8.01 11.87
CA GLU A 107 -9.55 9.00 12.90
C GLU A 107 -8.20 8.68 13.55
N GLN A 108 -7.96 7.42 13.90
CA GLN A 108 -6.69 7.00 14.51
C GLN A 108 -5.53 7.04 13.51
N ALA A 109 -5.80 6.68 12.24
CA ALA A 109 -4.81 6.77 11.19
C ALA A 109 -4.38 8.23 10.94
N LEU A 110 -5.33 9.16 10.82
CA LEU A 110 -5.05 10.60 10.69
C LEU A 110 -4.36 11.15 11.94
N ALA A 111 -4.84 10.78 13.13
CA ALA A 111 -4.10 10.63 14.39
C ALA A 111 -2.58 10.56 14.24
N ALA A 112 -2.17 9.37 13.79
CA ALA A 112 -0.78 8.99 13.69
C ALA A 112 -0.04 9.65 12.53
N ILE A 113 -0.74 10.02 11.44
CA ILE A 113 -0.18 10.80 10.34
C ILE A 113 0.25 12.18 10.85
N ASP A 114 -0.61 12.89 11.56
CA ASP A 114 -0.27 14.23 12.07
C ASP A 114 0.93 14.20 13.01
N MET A 115 0.97 13.21 13.91
CA MET A 115 2.12 12.99 14.79
C MET A 115 3.41 12.69 14.00
N LEU A 116 3.33 11.89 12.93
CA LEU A 116 4.50 11.54 12.12
C LEU A 116 5.04 12.74 11.33
N PHE A 117 4.17 13.63 10.87
CA PHE A 117 4.53 14.80 10.07
C PHE A 117 4.69 16.09 10.88
N ASP A 118 4.53 16.03 12.20
CA ASP A 118 4.54 17.20 13.10
C ASP A 118 3.53 18.27 12.64
N VAL A 119 2.34 17.83 12.21
CA VAL A 119 1.25 18.72 11.80
C VAL A 119 0.45 19.11 13.04
N PRO A 120 0.38 20.41 13.38
CA PRO A 120 -0.51 20.86 14.44
C PRO A 120 -1.94 20.78 13.93
N ASP A 121 -2.72 19.83 14.44
CA ASP A 121 -4.14 19.73 14.10
C ASP A 121 -5.02 19.68 15.36
N SER A 122 -6.28 20.08 15.18
CA SER A 122 -7.32 19.99 16.19
C SER A 122 -8.21 18.79 15.90
N ASP A 123 -8.70 18.12 16.95
CA ASP A 123 -9.61 16.98 16.79
C ASP A 123 -10.85 17.31 15.93
N ALA A 124 -11.30 18.58 15.95
CA ALA A 124 -12.39 19.07 15.11
C ALA A 124 -12.07 19.08 13.60
N GLY A 125 -10.83 19.38 13.20
CA GLY A 125 -10.40 19.34 11.80
C GLY A 125 -10.37 17.92 11.25
N ARG A 126 -9.83 17.00 12.05
CA ARG A 126 -9.79 15.56 11.75
C ARG A 126 -11.18 14.97 11.59
N GLU A 127 -12.09 15.29 12.51
CA GLU A 127 -13.47 14.83 12.46
C GLU A 127 -14.21 15.32 11.20
N ALA A 128 -13.98 16.57 10.78
CA ALA A 128 -14.56 17.11 9.55
C ALA A 128 -14.03 16.39 8.29
N ILE A 129 -12.75 16.06 8.24
CA ILE A 129 -12.15 15.27 7.15
C ILE A 129 -12.76 13.87 7.11
N VAL A 130 -12.86 13.19 8.24
CA VAL A 130 -13.44 11.84 8.31
C VAL A 130 -14.90 11.84 7.85
N ARG A 131 -15.68 12.82 8.31
CA ARG A 131 -17.09 12.96 7.92
C ARG A 131 -17.31 13.28 6.45
N SER A 132 -16.33 13.91 5.77
CA SER A 132 -16.46 14.31 4.37
C SER A 132 -15.77 13.33 3.41
N VAL A 133 -14.48 13.06 3.59
CA VAL A 133 -13.65 12.30 2.65
C VAL A 133 -13.89 10.79 2.76
N PHE A 134 -13.96 10.26 3.98
CA PHE A 134 -14.12 8.81 4.20
C PHE A 134 -15.58 8.35 4.12
N ARG A 135 -16.53 9.29 4.02
CA ARG A 135 -17.96 9.02 3.78
C ARG A 135 -18.41 9.43 2.36
N GLN A 136 -17.48 9.71 1.44
CA GLN A 136 -17.82 10.03 0.05
C GLN A 136 -17.07 9.16 -0.96
N HIS A 137 -17.79 8.72 -1.98
CA HIS A 137 -17.20 7.92 -3.05
C HIS A 137 -16.26 8.78 -3.93
N ALA A 138 -14.95 8.63 -3.76
CA ALA A 138 -13.90 9.44 -4.42
C ALA A 138 -13.94 9.46 -5.97
N LYS A 139 -14.75 8.61 -6.60
CA LYS A 139 -14.92 8.53 -8.06
C LYS A 139 -16.28 8.97 -8.57
N PHE A 140 -17.32 8.97 -7.75
CA PHE A 140 -18.71 9.11 -8.22
C PHE A 140 -19.56 10.11 -7.44
N GLY A 141 -19.06 10.67 -6.33
CA GLY A 141 -19.79 11.67 -5.55
C GLY A 141 -21.12 11.11 -5.01
N GLY A 142 -21.07 10.38 -3.90
CA GLY A 142 -22.23 9.80 -3.23
C GLY A 142 -21.83 9.31 -1.84
N GLU A 143 -22.82 9.03 -0.98
CA GLU A 143 -22.55 8.49 0.37
C GLU A 143 -21.78 7.18 0.26
N PHE A 144 -20.70 7.08 1.03
CA PHE A 144 -19.84 5.91 1.11
C PHE A 144 -20.23 5.09 2.34
N ASP A 145 -20.69 3.88 2.08
CA ASP A 145 -20.87 2.84 3.08
C ASP A 145 -19.73 1.82 2.96
N ALA A 146 -18.94 1.70 4.02
CA ALA A 146 -17.83 0.75 4.08
C ALA A 146 -18.31 -0.71 3.96
N GLU A 147 -19.51 -1.03 4.47
CA GLU A 147 -20.09 -2.36 4.37
C GLU A 147 -20.58 -2.66 2.94
N ALA A 148 -21.21 -1.69 2.26
CA ALA A 148 -21.54 -1.82 0.84
C ALA A 148 -20.29 -2.02 -0.03
N ARG A 149 -19.19 -1.30 0.24
CA ARG A 149 -17.93 -1.49 -0.50
C ARG A 149 -17.31 -2.86 -0.24
N LYS A 150 -17.34 -3.33 1.02
CA LYS A 150 -16.86 -4.65 1.39
C LYS A 150 -17.70 -5.74 0.71
N ALA A 151 -19.02 -5.56 0.64
CA ALA A 151 -19.94 -6.43 -0.09
C ALA A 151 -19.67 -6.41 -1.60
N ASP A 152 -19.45 -5.25 -2.21
CA ASP A 152 -19.10 -5.10 -3.63
C ASP A 152 -17.73 -5.72 -3.96
N GLN A 153 -16.75 -5.54 -3.07
CA GLN A 153 -15.44 -6.19 -3.18
C GLN A 153 -15.58 -7.71 -3.06
N GLN A 154 -16.36 -8.21 -2.11
CA GLN A 154 -16.63 -9.64 -1.94
C GLN A 154 -17.39 -10.22 -3.13
N ALA A 155 -18.38 -9.50 -3.67
CA ALA A 155 -19.12 -9.92 -4.85
C ALA A 155 -18.22 -9.95 -6.11
N ALA A 156 -17.36 -8.95 -6.29
CA ALA A 156 -16.38 -8.92 -7.37
C ALA A 156 -15.29 -9.99 -7.22
N LEU A 157 -14.88 -10.29 -5.98
CA LEU A 157 -13.98 -11.39 -5.65
C LEU A 157 -14.62 -12.75 -5.93
N SER A 158 -15.93 -12.93 -5.72
CA SER A 158 -16.60 -14.23 -5.89
C SER A 158 -16.41 -14.85 -7.28
N LEU A 159 -16.34 -14.02 -8.35
CA LEU A 159 -16.13 -14.47 -9.72
C LEU A 159 -14.68 -14.91 -9.99
N HIS A 160 -13.73 -14.41 -9.21
CA HIS A 160 -12.29 -14.62 -9.40
C HIS A 160 -11.62 -15.30 -8.20
N ALA A 161 -12.41 -15.79 -7.24
CA ALA A 161 -11.93 -16.26 -5.95
C ALA A 161 -10.95 -17.43 -6.07
N GLU A 162 -11.21 -18.34 -7.02
CA GLU A 162 -10.32 -19.47 -7.29
C GLU A 162 -8.96 -19.00 -7.82
N GLU A 163 -8.92 -18.18 -8.87
CA GLU A 163 -7.68 -17.65 -9.45
C GLU A 163 -6.90 -16.83 -8.41
N VAL A 164 -7.58 -15.97 -7.65
CA VAL A 164 -6.97 -15.17 -6.58
C VAL A 164 -6.40 -16.07 -5.48
N GLY A 165 -7.15 -17.07 -5.03
CA GLY A 165 -6.70 -18.02 -4.00
C GLY A 165 -5.45 -18.81 -4.42
N MET A 166 -5.41 -19.28 -5.68
CA MET A 166 -4.23 -19.95 -6.22
C MET A 166 -3.01 -19.02 -6.25
N VAL A 167 -3.17 -17.77 -6.68
CA VAL A 167 -2.09 -16.79 -6.70
C VAL A 167 -1.65 -16.39 -5.29
N LEU A 168 -2.55 -16.29 -4.31
CA LEU A 168 -2.18 -16.04 -2.91
C LEU A 168 -1.28 -17.14 -2.36
N ALA A 169 -1.65 -18.41 -2.57
CA ALA A 169 -0.85 -19.55 -2.12
C ALA A 169 0.52 -19.58 -2.81
N TRP A 170 0.56 -19.31 -4.12
CA TRP A 170 1.79 -19.19 -4.88
C TRP A 170 2.67 -18.03 -4.39
N ALA A 171 2.09 -16.85 -4.18
CA ALA A 171 2.81 -15.66 -3.74
C ALA A 171 3.41 -15.84 -2.36
N ALA A 172 2.74 -16.55 -1.45
CA ALA A 172 3.30 -16.91 -0.14
C ALA A 172 4.59 -17.74 -0.27
N LYS A 173 4.66 -18.66 -1.25
CA LYS A 173 5.86 -19.46 -1.51
C LYS A 173 6.98 -18.65 -2.14
N VAL A 174 6.67 -17.73 -3.04
CA VAL A 174 7.65 -16.78 -3.58
C VAL A 174 8.20 -15.88 -2.46
N ALA A 175 7.32 -15.35 -1.62
CA ALA A 175 7.69 -14.50 -0.49
C ALA A 175 8.61 -15.22 0.50
N GLU A 176 8.29 -16.48 0.84
CA GLU A 176 9.13 -17.37 1.65
C GLU A 176 10.52 -17.54 1.03
N GLY A 177 10.59 -17.90 -0.25
CA GLY A 177 11.86 -18.11 -0.97
C GLY A 177 12.72 -16.85 -1.10
N ALA A 178 12.08 -15.68 -1.25
CA ALA A 178 12.75 -14.38 -1.38
C ALA A 178 12.96 -13.64 -0.03
N ASN A 179 12.57 -14.26 1.10
CA ASN A 179 12.60 -13.65 2.43
C ASN A 179 11.86 -12.28 2.50
N VAL A 180 10.70 -12.20 1.86
CA VAL A 180 9.81 -11.03 1.86
C VAL A 180 8.63 -11.30 2.78
N SER A 181 8.36 -10.39 3.72
CA SER A 181 7.18 -10.49 4.58
C SER A 181 5.91 -10.07 3.84
N LEU A 182 4.86 -10.89 3.92
CA LEU A 182 3.52 -10.53 3.48
C LEU A 182 2.87 -9.47 4.39
N VAL A 183 3.36 -9.34 5.63
CA VAL A 183 2.96 -8.24 6.52
C VAL A 183 3.95 -7.10 6.34
N ALA A 184 3.46 -5.90 6.01
CA ALA A 184 4.32 -4.74 5.85
C ALA A 184 4.98 -4.35 7.20
N PRO A 185 6.26 -3.95 7.20
CA PRO A 185 6.98 -3.63 8.43
C PRO A 185 6.73 -2.20 8.90
N ALA A 186 6.94 -1.95 10.20
CA ALA A 186 6.77 -0.63 10.83
C ALA A 186 5.37 -0.02 10.57
N PRO A 187 4.29 -0.72 10.98
CA PRO A 187 2.94 -0.21 10.79
C PRO A 187 2.75 1.11 11.54
N LEU A 188 1.98 2.02 10.94
CA LEU A 188 1.66 3.32 11.51
C LEU A 188 0.85 3.17 12.81
N LEU A 189 -0.14 2.27 12.79
CA LEU A 189 -0.93 1.88 13.95
C LEU A 189 -0.39 0.55 14.49
N ARG A 190 -0.13 0.47 15.79
CA ARG A 190 0.38 -0.74 16.45
C ARG A 190 -0.75 -1.64 16.93
#